data_AF-A0A1B1BCK1-F1
#
_entry.id   AF-A0A1B1BCK1-F1
#
_cell.length_a   1.000
_cell.length_b   1.000
_cell.length_c   1.000
_cell.angle_alpha   90.00
_cell.angle_beta   90.00
_cell.angle_gamma   90.00
#
_symmetry.space_group_name_H-M   'P 1'
#
loop_
_entity.id
_entity.type
_entity.pdbx_description
1 polymer ?
#
loop_
_entity_poly.entity_id
_entity_poly.type
_entity_poly.pdbx_seq_one_letter_code
_entity_poly.pdbx_strand_id
1 'polypeptide(L)'
;MYPDPTGHLQAMAENVSLTLPEQDQERLDRLADVRKDKAVWEHQHKYEQSKRQYLGEDVLKDTGSAVVWWLAKNDEHVEKTVADLALLAQLTSAANDTDIPERLQNLVSQQPSERIATEFLEEGPAPAAQERTAADHLSGFFDAMGFTEGDDRRAMLAKQISDIITQQNRYETAEDLRRRFDPPATFTPNNREEPNPGDDDGR
;
A
#
# COMPACT_ATOMS: atom_id res chain seq x y z
N MET A 1 -25.54 4.46 -60.40
CA MET A 1 -25.28 5.88 -60.04
C MET A 1 -25.66 6.71 -61.26
N TYR A 2 -26.76 7.47 -61.19
CA TYR A 2 -27.12 8.41 -62.25
C TYR A 2 -26.30 9.69 -62.06
N PRO A 3 -25.69 10.27 -63.10
CA PRO A 3 -24.90 11.49 -62.96
C PRO A 3 -25.81 12.66 -62.56
N ASP A 4 -25.40 13.41 -61.53
CA ASP A 4 -26.07 14.63 -61.10
C ASP A 4 -25.84 15.75 -62.14
N PRO A 5 -26.90 16.37 -62.70
CA PRO A 5 -26.79 17.38 -63.76
C PRO A 5 -26.02 18.65 -63.36
N THR A 6 -25.77 18.85 -62.06
CA THR A 6 -24.98 19.97 -61.53
C THR A 6 -23.46 19.83 -61.73
N GLY A 7 -22.97 18.69 -62.23
CA GLY A 7 -21.54 18.47 -62.48
C GLY A 7 -20.71 18.24 -61.20
N HIS A 8 -21.38 17.99 -60.07
CA HIS A 8 -20.73 17.72 -58.78
C HIS A 8 -21.02 16.28 -58.36
N LEU A 9 -19.97 15.55 -57.96
CA LEU A 9 -20.07 14.17 -57.48
C LEU A 9 -19.76 14.16 -55.98
N GLN A 10 -20.75 13.85 -55.15
CA GLN A 10 -20.53 13.59 -53.73
C GLN A 10 -20.17 12.11 -53.56
N ALA A 11 -18.92 11.84 -53.20
CA ALA A 11 -18.44 10.51 -52.87
C ALA A 11 -18.11 10.45 -51.37
N MET A 12 -18.59 9.42 -50.69
CA MET A 12 -18.25 9.10 -49.31
C MET A 12 -17.53 7.76 -49.30
N ALA A 13 -16.40 7.69 -48.60
CA ALA A 13 -15.74 6.43 -48.29
C ALA A 13 -16.22 5.97 -46.91
N GLU A 14 -16.82 4.78 -46.84
CA GLU A 14 -17.35 4.23 -45.58
C GLU A 14 -16.25 3.61 -44.71
N ASN A 15 -15.21 3.05 -45.33
CA ASN A 15 -14.13 2.35 -44.63
C ASN A 15 -12.76 2.80 -45.15
N VAL A 16 -12.14 3.74 -44.42
CA VAL A 16 -10.78 4.20 -44.69
C VAL A 16 -9.84 3.57 -43.66
N SER A 17 -8.94 2.70 -44.11
CA SER A 17 -7.89 2.11 -43.28
C SER A 17 -6.54 2.74 -43.61
N LEU A 18 -5.78 3.13 -42.59
CA LEU A 18 -4.41 3.59 -42.72
C LEU A 18 -3.46 2.51 -42.18
N THR A 19 -2.57 2.00 -43.03
CA THR A 19 -1.49 1.09 -42.61
C THR A 19 -0.21 1.89 -42.39
N LEU A 20 0.29 1.86 -41.16
CA LEU A 20 1.53 2.49 -40.76
C LEU A 20 2.69 1.47 -40.81
N PRO A 21 3.93 1.91 -41.11
CA PRO A 21 5.12 1.11 -40.86
C PRO A 21 5.22 0.73 -39.37
N GLU A 22 5.73 -0.46 -39.08
CA GLU A 22 5.86 -0.99 -37.70
C GLU A 22 6.62 -0.03 -36.78
N GLN A 23 7.68 0.61 -37.28
CA GLN A 23 8.46 1.60 -36.53
C GLN A 23 7.63 2.81 -36.09
N ASP A 24 6.72 3.28 -36.93
CA ASP A 24 5.87 4.43 -36.61
C ASP A 24 4.73 4.00 -35.66
N GLN A 25 4.23 2.78 -35.79
CA GLN A 25 3.26 2.22 -34.86
C GLN A 25 3.85 2.06 -33.45
N GLU A 26 5.04 1.48 -33.31
CA GLU A 26 5.74 1.41 -32.02
C GLU A 26 5.95 2.79 -31.39
N ARG A 27 6.29 3.78 -32.21
CA ARG A 27 6.50 5.15 -31.74
C ARG A 27 5.21 5.77 -31.22
N LEU A 28 4.10 5.53 -31.90
CA LEU A 28 2.78 5.99 -31.47
C LEU A 28 2.32 5.29 -30.20
N ASP A 29 2.57 3.99 -30.06
CA ASP A 29 2.25 3.23 -28.85
C ASP A 29 3.04 3.76 -27.65
N ARG A 30 4.36 3.96 -27.79
CA ARG A 30 5.17 4.58 -26.74
C ARG A 30 4.68 5.97 -26.37
N LEU A 31 4.25 6.78 -27.35
CA LEU A 31 3.70 8.10 -27.09
C LEU A 31 2.35 8.04 -26.38
N ALA A 32 1.51 7.05 -26.72
CA ALA A 32 0.24 6.81 -26.03
C ALA A 32 0.48 6.43 -24.58
N ASP A 33 1.46 5.57 -24.30
CA ASP A 33 1.80 5.16 -22.93
C ASP A 33 2.33 6.32 -22.09
N VAL A 34 3.26 7.11 -22.62
CA VAL A 34 3.75 8.33 -21.94
C VAL A 34 2.61 9.31 -21.63
N ARG A 35 1.60 9.43 -22.51
CA ARG A 35 0.42 10.28 -22.26
C ARG A 35 -0.47 9.71 -21.15
N LYS A 36 -0.69 8.40 -21.13
CA LYS A 36 -1.45 7.74 -20.04
C LYS A 36 -0.73 7.93 -18.71
N ASP A 37 0.58 7.68 -18.67
CA ASP A 37 1.40 7.83 -17.47
C ASP A 37 1.38 9.27 -16.96
N LYS A 38 1.51 10.25 -17.86
CA LYS A 38 1.38 11.66 -17.50
C LYS A 38 0.01 11.98 -16.91
N ALA A 39 -1.07 11.46 -17.49
CA ALA A 39 -2.42 11.70 -16.96
C ALA A 39 -2.61 11.09 -15.56
N VAL A 40 -2.07 9.89 -15.33
CA VAL A 40 -2.06 9.25 -14.00
C VAL A 40 -1.25 10.09 -13.01
N TRP A 41 -0.05 10.51 -13.41
CA TRP A 41 0.82 11.36 -12.58
C TRP A 41 0.16 12.69 -12.23
N GLU A 42 -0.45 13.37 -13.20
CA GLU A 42 -1.18 14.63 -12.97
C GLU A 42 -2.33 14.43 -12.00
N HIS A 43 -3.11 13.36 -12.15
CA HIS A 43 -4.21 13.05 -11.23
C HIS A 43 -3.70 12.78 -9.82
N GLN A 44 -2.64 11.98 -9.66
CA GLN A 44 -2.05 11.68 -8.36
C GLN A 44 -1.50 12.93 -7.68
N HIS A 45 -0.73 13.75 -8.40
CA HIS A 45 -0.20 15.00 -7.87
C HIS A 45 -1.31 15.97 -7.47
N LYS A 46 -2.37 16.08 -8.29
CA LYS A 46 -3.51 16.93 -7.97
C LYS A 46 -4.26 16.41 -6.75
N TYR A 47 -4.44 15.10 -6.63
CA TYR A 47 -5.02 14.47 -5.44
C TYR A 47 -4.21 14.78 -4.19
N GLU A 48 -2.89 14.65 -4.23
CA GLU A 48 -2.02 14.99 -3.11
C GLU A 48 -2.05 16.48 -2.77
N GLN A 49 -2.04 17.35 -3.78
CA GLN A 49 -2.14 18.80 -3.60
C GLN A 49 -3.48 19.16 -2.95
N SER A 50 -4.60 18.63 -3.47
CA SER A 50 -5.93 18.83 -2.89
C SER A 50 -6.02 18.29 -1.48
N LYS A 51 -5.39 17.15 -1.17
CA LYS A 51 -5.32 16.62 0.19
C LYS A 51 -4.56 17.55 1.13
N ARG A 52 -3.41 18.08 0.71
CA ARG A 52 -2.63 19.05 1.50
C ARG A 52 -3.43 20.33 1.73
N GLN A 53 -4.10 20.83 0.69
CA GLN A 53 -4.94 22.01 0.79
C GLN A 53 -6.10 21.78 1.75
N TYR A 54 -6.82 20.66 1.63
CA TYR A 54 -7.89 20.29 2.57
C TYR A 54 -7.39 20.19 4.01
N LEU A 55 -6.27 19.50 4.23
CA LEU A 55 -5.71 19.36 5.57
C LEU A 55 -5.21 20.70 6.13
N GLY A 56 -4.60 21.56 5.33
CA GLY A 56 -4.11 22.86 5.77
C GLY A 56 -5.22 23.88 6.01
N GLU A 57 -6.07 24.07 5.02
CA GLU A 57 -7.06 25.16 5.00
C GLU A 57 -8.38 24.80 5.72
N ASP A 58 -8.77 23.53 5.73
CA ASP A 58 -10.05 23.11 6.34
C ASP A 58 -9.85 22.39 7.68
N VAL A 59 -8.82 21.56 7.83
CA VAL A 59 -8.64 20.76 9.06
C VAL A 59 -7.74 21.47 10.07
N LEU A 60 -6.53 21.84 9.68
CA LEU A 60 -5.50 22.35 10.59
C LEU A 60 -5.45 23.88 10.67
N LYS A 61 -6.40 24.58 10.05
CA LYS A 61 -6.51 26.04 10.08
C LYS A 61 -6.58 26.60 11.50
N ASP A 62 -7.34 25.94 12.37
CA ASP A 62 -7.41 26.26 13.79
C ASP A 62 -7.68 25.00 14.61
N THR A 63 -7.42 25.06 15.91
CA THR A 63 -7.63 23.93 16.82
C THR A 63 -9.08 23.46 16.86
N GLY A 64 -10.06 24.34 16.61
CA GLY A 64 -11.48 23.97 16.61
C GLY A 64 -11.85 23.11 15.40
N SER A 65 -11.36 23.46 14.22
CA SER A 65 -11.53 22.73 12.97
C SER A 65 -10.88 21.35 13.05
N ALA A 66 -9.71 21.26 13.66
CA ALA A 66 -9.02 19.99 13.90
C ALA A 66 -9.80 19.09 14.86
N VAL A 67 -10.41 19.65 15.91
CA VAL A 67 -11.27 18.93 16.87
C VAL A 67 -12.53 18.39 16.19
N VAL A 68 -13.22 19.20 15.39
CA VAL A 68 -14.41 18.77 14.65
C VAL A 68 -14.06 17.65 13.67
N TRP A 69 -12.95 17.79 12.95
CA TRP A 69 -12.46 16.76 12.05
C TRP A 69 -12.09 15.46 12.80
N TRP A 70 -11.43 15.55 13.95
CA TRP A 70 -11.08 14.40 14.77
C TRP A 70 -12.32 13.65 15.28
N LEU A 71 -13.36 14.38 15.71
CA LEU A 71 -14.66 13.81 16.10
C LEU A 71 -15.32 13.08 14.94
N ALA A 72 -15.40 13.73 13.78
CA ALA A 72 -15.98 13.12 12.58
C ALA A 72 -15.22 11.86 12.13
N LYS A 73 -13.91 11.80 12.41
CA LYS A 73 -13.05 10.66 12.04
C LYS A 73 -13.07 9.52 13.07
N ASN A 74 -13.38 9.80 14.33
CA ASN A 74 -13.39 8.84 15.43
C ASN A 74 -14.82 8.63 15.98
N ASP A 75 -15.83 8.50 15.12
CA ASP A 75 -17.22 8.17 15.50
C ASP A 75 -17.77 8.99 16.69
N GLU A 76 -17.47 10.28 16.75
CA GLU A 76 -17.94 11.21 17.79
C GLU A 76 -17.50 10.87 19.23
N HIS A 77 -16.38 10.16 19.41
CA HIS A 77 -15.83 9.87 20.74
C HIS A 77 -15.29 11.14 21.41
N VAL A 78 -16.16 11.81 22.17
CA VAL A 78 -15.88 13.09 22.83
C VAL A 78 -14.77 12.96 23.89
N GLU A 79 -14.79 11.91 24.70
CA GLU A 79 -13.82 11.72 25.78
C GLU A 79 -12.38 11.63 25.25
N LYS A 80 -12.19 10.87 24.17
CA LYS A 80 -10.91 10.75 23.47
C LYS A 80 -10.48 12.07 22.83
N THR A 81 -11.42 12.76 22.18
CA THR A 81 -11.16 14.09 21.59
C THR A 81 -10.70 15.11 22.63
N VAL A 82 -11.30 15.10 23.83
CA VAL A 82 -10.91 15.99 24.92
C VAL A 82 -9.51 15.62 25.44
N ALA A 83 -9.18 14.33 25.52
CA ALA A 83 -7.83 13.87 25.89
C ALA A 83 -6.77 14.31 24.85
N ASP A 84 -7.10 14.21 23.57
CA ASP A 84 -6.22 14.55 22.44
C ASP A 84 -6.18 16.07 22.15
N LEU A 85 -6.98 16.88 22.84
CA LEU A 85 -7.09 18.33 22.58
C LEU A 85 -5.75 19.06 22.65
N ALA A 86 -4.87 18.67 23.58
CA ALA A 86 -3.53 19.24 23.71
C ALA A 86 -2.65 18.91 22.48
N LEU A 87 -2.76 17.68 21.96
CA LEU A 87 -2.03 17.24 20.77
C LEU A 87 -2.55 17.94 19.52
N LEU A 88 -3.87 18.07 19.37
CA LEU A 88 -4.48 18.80 18.27
C LEU A 88 -4.07 20.28 18.30
N ALA A 89 -4.02 20.90 19.48
CA ALA A 89 -3.52 22.28 19.63
C ALA A 89 -2.06 22.39 19.14
N GLN A 90 -1.18 21.50 19.59
CA GLN A 90 0.22 21.48 19.19
C GLN A 90 0.40 21.24 17.68
N LEU A 91 -0.35 20.31 17.10
CA LEU A 91 -0.34 20.02 15.66
C LEU A 91 -0.81 21.23 14.84
N THR A 92 -1.88 21.90 15.25
CA THR A 92 -2.37 23.11 14.55
C THR A 92 -1.40 24.28 14.67
N SER A 93 -0.80 24.48 15.84
CA SER A 93 0.24 25.49 16.04
C SER A 93 1.48 25.23 15.18
N ALA A 94 1.95 23.98 15.13
CA ALA A 94 3.08 23.58 14.30
C ALA A 94 2.77 23.67 12.79
N ALA A 95 1.54 23.34 12.38
CA ALA A 95 1.14 23.42 10.96
C ALA A 95 1.06 24.85 10.42
N ASN A 96 0.86 25.84 11.30
CA ASN A 96 0.71 27.25 10.93
C ASN A 96 1.92 28.13 11.35
N ASP A 97 2.99 27.53 11.87
CA ASP A 97 4.14 28.26 12.45
C ASP A 97 3.70 29.33 13.49
N THR A 98 2.73 28.99 14.34
CA THR A 98 2.18 29.87 15.38
C THR A 98 2.37 29.31 16.78
N ASP A 99 2.37 30.18 17.78
CA ASP A 99 2.39 29.76 19.18
C ASP A 99 1.09 29.09 19.60
N ILE A 100 1.17 28.24 20.64
CA ILE A 100 0.01 27.58 21.22
C ILE A 100 -0.85 28.62 21.97
N PRO A 101 -2.18 28.68 21.75
CA PRO A 101 -3.06 29.61 22.45
C PRO A 101 -2.90 29.50 23.97
N GLU A 102 -2.76 30.62 24.68
CA GLU A 102 -2.51 30.68 26.15
C GLU A 102 -3.47 29.81 26.97
N ARG A 103 -4.74 29.78 26.57
CA ARG A 103 -5.78 28.95 27.22
C ARG A 103 -5.51 27.44 27.17
N LEU A 104 -4.76 26.98 26.16
CA LEU A 104 -4.40 25.56 25.94
C LEU A 104 -2.97 25.24 26.37
N GLN A 105 -2.12 26.24 26.61
CA GLN A 105 -0.74 26.04 27.06
C GLN A 105 -0.68 25.22 28.37
N ASN A 106 -1.58 25.50 29.32
CA ASN A 106 -1.67 24.76 30.58
C ASN A 106 -1.98 23.27 30.36
N LEU A 107 -2.76 22.92 29.34
CA LEU A 107 -3.08 21.52 29.02
C LEU A 107 -1.85 20.82 28.44
N VAL A 108 -1.07 21.51 27.60
CA VAL A 108 0.17 20.97 27.03
C VAL A 108 1.25 20.81 28.10
N SER A 109 1.39 21.77 29.02
CA SER A 109 2.36 21.68 30.13
C SER A 109 2.00 20.62 31.18
N GLN A 110 0.73 20.25 31.30
CA GLN A 110 0.26 19.19 32.19
C GLN A 110 0.34 17.79 31.58
N GLN A 111 0.54 17.68 30.26
CA GLN A 111 0.85 16.39 29.65
C GLN A 111 2.24 15.97 30.15
N PRO A 112 2.35 14.87 30.92
CA PRO A 112 3.66 14.32 31.23
C PRO A 112 4.29 13.97 29.88
N SER A 113 5.46 14.55 29.59
CA SER A 113 6.24 14.18 28.41
C SER A 113 6.54 12.66 28.36
N GLU A 114 6.32 11.95 29.47
CA GLU A 114 6.34 10.50 29.60
C GLU A 114 5.15 9.78 28.93
N ARG A 115 3.93 10.32 28.80
CA ARG A 115 2.84 9.58 28.11
C ARG A 115 3.01 9.56 26.58
N ILE A 116 3.68 10.57 26.03
CA ILE A 116 4.02 10.60 24.60
C ILE A 116 5.08 9.53 24.28
N ALA A 117 5.92 9.23 25.26
CA ALA A 117 6.75 8.05 25.24
C ALA A 117 5.83 6.82 25.40
N THR A 118 5.08 6.63 26.47
CA THR A 118 4.47 5.32 26.75
C THR A 118 3.27 4.92 25.88
N GLU A 119 2.44 5.81 25.33
CA GLU A 119 1.34 5.37 24.44
C GLU A 119 1.76 5.23 22.96
N PHE A 120 2.93 5.78 22.58
CA PHE A 120 3.62 5.47 21.32
C PHE A 120 4.81 4.49 21.49
N LEU A 121 5.20 4.14 22.73
CA LEU A 121 6.31 3.24 23.12
C LEU A 121 5.87 2.17 24.15
N GLU A 122 4.58 1.83 24.23
CA GLU A 122 4.15 0.50 24.69
C GLU A 122 4.44 -0.57 23.63
N GLU A 123 5.26 -0.27 22.62
CA GLU A 123 6.32 -1.19 22.22
C GLU A 123 7.52 -0.97 23.16
N GLY A 124 7.52 -1.69 24.29
CA GLY A 124 8.72 -1.82 25.14
C GLY A 124 9.94 -2.22 24.31
N PRO A 125 11.18 -2.10 24.84
CA PRO A 125 12.41 -2.27 24.07
C PRO A 125 12.31 -3.54 23.24
N ALA A 126 12.08 -3.35 21.95
CA ALA A 126 11.87 -4.45 21.03
C ALA A 126 13.11 -5.34 21.15
N PRO A 127 12.97 -6.67 21.29
CA PRO A 127 14.08 -7.55 20.99
C PRO A 127 14.43 -7.26 19.53
N ALA A 128 15.49 -6.48 19.31
CA ALA A 128 15.99 -5.99 18.02
C ALA A 128 14.94 -6.11 16.90
N ALA A 129 14.11 -5.06 16.73
CA ALA A 129 13.02 -5.04 15.75
C ALA A 129 13.48 -5.67 14.44
N GLN A 130 13.11 -6.93 14.25
CA GLN A 130 13.19 -7.59 12.97
C GLN A 130 12.25 -6.80 12.10
N GLU A 131 12.80 -6.00 11.18
CA GLU A 131 12.01 -5.26 10.20
C GLU A 131 11.00 -6.24 9.62
N ARG A 132 9.71 -6.06 9.96
CA ARG A 132 8.65 -6.94 9.45
C ARG A 132 8.71 -6.86 7.93
N THR A 133 9.14 -7.95 7.33
CA THR A 133 9.33 -8.06 5.90
C THR A 133 7.96 -8.14 5.23
N ALA A 134 7.91 -7.91 3.91
CA ALA A 134 6.67 -8.13 3.15
C ALA A 134 6.15 -9.56 3.30
N ALA A 135 7.04 -10.53 3.55
CA ALA A 135 6.68 -11.91 3.81
C ALA A 135 5.97 -12.10 5.16
N ASP A 136 6.31 -11.32 6.20
CA ASP A 136 5.66 -11.37 7.50
C ASP A 136 4.22 -10.84 7.42
N HIS A 137 4.01 -9.76 6.67
CA HIS A 137 2.68 -9.23 6.40
C HIS A 137 1.80 -10.21 5.59
N LEU A 138 2.39 -10.84 4.58
CA LEU A 138 1.70 -11.83 3.76
C LEU A 138 1.38 -13.11 4.55
N SER A 139 2.24 -13.49 5.50
CA SER A 139 1.96 -14.58 6.45
C SER A 139 0.73 -14.26 7.28
N GLY A 140 0.68 -13.08 7.91
CA GLY A 140 -0.47 -12.64 8.71
C GLY A 140 -1.76 -12.54 7.91
N PHE A 141 -1.69 -12.12 6.63
CA PHE A 141 -2.83 -12.14 5.72
C PHE A 141 -3.37 -13.57 5.50
N PHE A 142 -2.48 -14.54 5.27
CA PHE A 142 -2.89 -15.93 5.12
C PHE A 142 -3.49 -16.53 6.40
N ASP A 143 -2.93 -16.18 7.56
CA ASP A 143 -3.47 -16.63 8.85
C ASP A 143 -4.88 -16.05 9.09
N ALA A 144 -5.10 -14.78 8.74
CA ALA A 144 -6.43 -14.15 8.82
C ALA A 144 -7.45 -14.78 7.85
N MET A 145 -7.00 -15.31 6.71
CA MET A 145 -7.82 -16.05 5.74
C MET A 145 -8.04 -17.52 6.14
N GLY A 146 -7.41 -17.99 7.22
CA GLY A 146 -7.50 -19.37 7.69
C GLY A 146 -6.66 -20.37 6.91
N PHE A 147 -5.65 -19.92 6.17
CA PHE A 147 -4.67 -20.80 5.53
C PHE A 147 -3.56 -21.12 6.54
N THR A 148 -3.57 -22.33 7.09
CA THR A 148 -2.59 -22.78 8.09
C THR A 148 -1.22 -23.04 7.47
N GLU A 149 -0.19 -23.10 8.31
CA GLU A 149 1.17 -23.49 7.87
C GLU A 149 1.11 -24.91 7.26
N GLY A 150 1.63 -25.06 6.04
CA GLY A 150 1.53 -26.32 5.27
C GLY A 150 0.38 -26.41 4.25
N ASP A 151 -0.45 -25.36 4.10
CA ASP A 151 -1.45 -25.31 3.02
C ASP A 151 -0.78 -24.95 1.68
N ASP A 152 -0.88 -25.85 0.70
CA ASP A 152 -0.34 -25.67 -0.66
C ASP A 152 -0.80 -24.36 -1.32
N ARG A 153 -1.98 -23.84 -0.94
CA ARG A 153 -2.53 -22.58 -1.43
C ARG A 153 -1.65 -21.38 -1.03
N ARG A 154 -0.97 -21.42 0.12
CA ARG A 154 -0.06 -20.33 0.56
C ARG A 154 1.12 -20.20 -0.40
N ALA A 155 1.72 -21.33 -0.80
CA ALA A 155 2.83 -21.35 -1.75
C ALA A 155 2.39 -20.88 -3.15
N MET A 156 1.25 -21.37 -3.65
CA MET A 156 0.73 -20.95 -4.97
C MET A 156 0.44 -19.45 -5.03
N LEU A 157 -0.24 -18.91 -4.01
CA LEU A 157 -0.59 -17.49 -3.96
C LEU A 157 0.63 -16.60 -3.74
N ALA A 158 1.56 -17.01 -2.86
CA ALA A 158 2.81 -16.29 -2.66
C ALA A 158 3.62 -16.20 -3.97
N LYS A 159 3.68 -17.31 -4.74
CA LYS A 159 4.34 -17.33 -6.05
C LYS A 159 3.69 -16.36 -7.05
N GLN A 160 2.36 -16.37 -7.16
CA GLN A 160 1.64 -15.43 -8.03
C GLN A 160 1.93 -13.97 -7.66
N ILE A 161 1.94 -13.66 -6.36
CA ILE A 161 2.23 -12.33 -5.84
C ILE A 161 3.69 -11.94 -6.12
N SER A 162 4.66 -12.85 -5.89
CA SER A 162 6.06 -12.63 -6.25
C SER A 162 6.24 -12.35 -7.74
N ASP A 163 5.53 -13.06 -8.62
CA ASP A 163 5.64 -12.86 -10.07
C ASP A 163 5.08 -11.50 -10.52
N ILE A 164 4.00 -11.03 -9.90
CA ILE A 164 3.46 -9.68 -10.12
C ILE A 164 4.43 -8.60 -9.60
N ILE A 165 4.99 -8.78 -8.41
CA ILE A 165 5.95 -7.84 -7.80
C ILE A 165 7.25 -7.76 -8.63
N THR A 166 7.67 -8.89 -9.23
CA THR A 166 8.80 -8.94 -10.15
C THR A 166 8.56 -8.09 -11.39
N GLN A 167 7.35 -8.14 -11.98
CA GLN A 167 6.98 -7.31 -13.14
C GLN A 167 6.99 -5.81 -12.84
N GLN A 168 6.90 -5.44 -11.55
CA GLN A 168 6.97 -4.05 -11.07
C GLN A 168 8.39 -3.63 -10.66
N ASN A 169 9.43 -4.39 -11.01
CA ASN A 169 10.84 -4.14 -10.69
C ASN A 169 11.19 -4.15 -9.19
N ARG A 170 10.41 -4.84 -8.35
CA ARG A 170 10.65 -4.93 -6.89
C ARG A 170 11.25 -6.29 -6.49
N TYR A 171 12.44 -6.58 -7.02
CA TYR A 171 13.08 -7.89 -6.97
C TYR A 171 13.39 -8.40 -5.55
N GLU A 172 13.88 -7.54 -4.65
CA GLU A 172 14.20 -7.93 -3.26
C GLU A 172 12.98 -8.44 -2.51
N THR A 173 11.85 -7.74 -2.67
CA THR A 173 10.56 -8.13 -2.06
C THR A 173 10.01 -9.43 -2.63
N ALA A 174 10.15 -9.65 -3.94
CA ALA A 174 9.70 -10.88 -4.59
C ALA A 174 10.52 -12.10 -4.13
N GLU A 175 11.82 -11.92 -3.93
CA GLU A 175 12.73 -12.98 -3.47
C GLU A 175 12.52 -13.32 -1.99
N ASP A 176 12.28 -12.33 -1.14
CA ASP A 176 11.93 -12.58 0.27
C ASP A 176 10.63 -13.41 0.40
N LEU A 177 9.63 -13.13 -0.44
CA LEU A 177 8.40 -13.91 -0.50
C LEU A 177 8.65 -15.35 -0.97
N ARG A 178 9.49 -15.55 -2.00
CA ARG A 178 9.86 -16.89 -2.48
C ARG A 178 10.60 -17.68 -1.42
N ARG A 179 11.61 -17.08 -0.77
CA ARG A 179 12.38 -17.72 0.29
C ARG A 179 11.49 -18.21 1.45
N ARG A 180 10.44 -17.47 1.78
CA ARG A 180 9.56 -17.78 2.91
C ARG A 180 8.50 -18.84 2.59
N PHE A 181 7.91 -18.79 1.39
CA PHE A 181 6.73 -19.60 1.04
C PHE A 181 6.99 -20.70 0.00
N ASP A 182 8.14 -20.68 -0.67
CA ASP A 182 8.59 -21.69 -1.63
C ASP A 182 10.09 -21.98 -1.42
N PRO A 183 10.50 -22.45 -0.22
CA PRO A 183 11.90 -22.74 0.05
C PRO A 183 12.40 -23.84 -0.90
N PRO A 184 13.57 -23.68 -1.53
CA PRO A 184 14.12 -24.70 -2.42
C PRO A 184 14.29 -25.99 -1.62
N ALA A 185 13.74 -27.10 -2.13
CA ALA A 185 13.79 -28.40 -1.50
C ALA A 185 15.24 -28.71 -1.06
N THR A 186 15.49 -28.68 0.24
CA THR A 186 16.76 -29.11 0.81
C THR A 186 16.88 -30.60 0.58
N PHE A 187 17.78 -30.97 -0.32
CA PHE A 187 18.19 -32.35 -0.53
C PHE A 187 18.71 -32.91 0.81
N THR A 188 17.91 -33.71 1.49
CA THR A 188 18.40 -34.55 2.59
C THR A 188 18.81 -35.88 1.96
N PRO A 189 20.10 -36.28 2.00
CA PRO A 189 20.49 -37.60 1.55
C PRO A 189 19.87 -38.62 2.51
N ASN A 190 18.93 -39.37 1.95
CA ASN A 190 18.12 -40.42 2.54
C ASN A 190 18.95 -41.34 3.45
N ASN A 191 18.73 -41.30 4.77
CA ASN A 191 19.30 -42.27 5.69
C ASN A 191 18.47 -43.56 5.56
N ARG A 192 19.10 -44.61 5.02
CA ARG A 192 18.51 -45.93 4.85
C ARG A 192 17.90 -46.40 6.17
N GLU A 193 16.63 -46.79 6.12
CA GLU A 193 16.00 -47.63 7.13
C GLU A 193 16.84 -48.90 7.31
N GLU A 194 17.46 -49.06 8.48
CA GLU A 194 17.90 -50.36 8.97
C GLU A 194 16.66 -51.08 9.54
N PRO A 195 16.31 -52.28 9.06
CA PRO A 195 15.23 -53.05 9.66
C PRO A 195 15.73 -53.64 10.99
N ASN A 196 15.01 -53.34 12.07
CA ASN A 196 15.16 -53.99 13.36
C ASN A 196 14.60 -55.43 13.28
N PRO A 197 15.36 -56.50 13.61
CA PRO A 197 14.81 -57.81 13.88
C PRO A 197 15.01 -58.12 15.37
N GLY A 198 14.02 -57.70 16.17
CA GLY A 198 13.80 -58.27 17.50
C GLY A 198 12.44 -58.92 17.48
N ASP A 199 12.43 -60.25 17.39
CA ASP A 199 11.49 -61.18 18.05
C ASP A 199 11.50 -62.52 17.29
N ASP A 200 12.26 -63.49 17.81
CA ASP A 200 11.89 -64.91 17.71
C ASP A 200 12.14 -65.58 19.07
N ASP A 201 11.12 -66.29 19.50
CA ASP A 201 10.84 -66.74 20.85
C ASP A 201 10.94 -68.27 20.90
N GLY A 202 11.67 -68.82 21.88
CA GLY A 202 11.49 -70.20 22.37
C GLY A 202 12.13 -71.37 21.61
N ARG A 203 13.25 -71.90 22.15
CA ARG A 203 13.34 -73.22 22.82
C ARG A 203 14.76 -73.59 23.22
#